data_AF-A0A815TC78-F1
#
_entry.id   AF-A0A815TC78-F1
#
_cell.length_a   1.000
_cell.length_b   1.000
_cell.length_c   1.000
_cell.angle_alpha   90.00
_cell.angle_beta   90.00
_cell.angle_gamma   90.00
#
_symmetry.space_group_name_H-M   'P 1'
#
loop_
_entity.id
_entity.type
_entity.pdbx_description
1 polymer ?
#
loop_
_entity_poly.entity_id
_entity_poly.type
_entity_poly.pdbx_seq_one_letter_code
_entity_poly.pdbx_strand_id
1 'polypeptide(L)'
;MAGARFIYQTKTNEFTEKDQQIKEYQSKLDELNKENTQLREQIERNQQENNIKINQLEKEFHEKQQTQNEFTQRTENLTKEFEELKVLNETLKKDCQDLQNKYNDTQNECQKQITSNEQLKNTNDNIVNEKQALIDQLTKQINDMQQIQAELIEKQIKQHADFDQQRIENTNNQEKLFKDKTEEYEKDLVLMKSQYLVQIENMNLENEQEKLRLKNQLQQALQANSGNINTSTSNSNVKQLEYELTEARYQIEKLEKQIVANTTKDDRSSLEGQINFLNDVIVELRNTNERLTKEMEFQKNPFIGDDELTGNTNGGTKSSAPRLYCDMCEVFDQHDTDDCPKQSSLLDEQPQIDHQTRERVLPPPRLYCEKCEEFDHDCNEADETY
;
A
#
# COMPACT_ATOMS: atom_id res chain seq x y z
N MET A 1 -26.50 -190.38 6.34
CA MET A 1 -26.39 -189.13 5.54
C MET A 1 -27.32 -187.99 6.03
N ALA A 2 -27.71 -187.92 7.32
CA ALA A 2 -28.60 -186.86 7.84
C ALA A 2 -27.90 -185.76 8.66
N GLY A 3 -26.86 -186.08 9.44
CA GLY A 3 -26.17 -185.11 10.32
C GLY A 3 -25.35 -184.04 9.60
N ALA A 4 -24.75 -184.35 8.44
CA ALA A 4 -23.99 -183.38 7.65
C ALA A 4 -24.89 -182.32 6.98
N ARG A 5 -26.14 -182.66 6.63
CA ARG A 5 -27.12 -181.70 6.11
C ARG A 5 -27.57 -180.72 7.19
N PHE A 6 -27.76 -181.17 8.43
CA PHE A 6 -28.21 -180.32 9.53
C PHE A 6 -27.16 -179.27 9.95
N ILE A 7 -25.89 -179.66 10.05
CA ILE A 7 -24.77 -178.74 10.36
C ILE A 7 -24.55 -177.73 9.23
N TYR A 8 -24.67 -178.17 7.98
CA TYR A 8 -24.57 -177.27 6.83
C TYR A 8 -25.72 -176.25 6.83
N GLN A 9 -26.94 -176.69 7.13
CA GLN A 9 -28.14 -175.84 7.16
C GLN A 9 -28.14 -174.82 8.32
N THR A 10 -27.63 -175.20 9.49
CA THR A 10 -27.45 -174.27 10.63
C THR A 10 -26.36 -173.24 10.36
N LYS A 11 -25.21 -173.65 9.80
CA LYS A 11 -24.16 -172.69 9.40
C LYS A 11 -24.58 -171.76 8.27
N THR A 12 -25.39 -172.23 7.31
CA THR A 12 -25.96 -171.34 6.28
C THR A 12 -26.96 -170.36 6.88
N ASN A 13 -27.77 -170.77 7.86
CA ASN A 13 -28.71 -169.86 8.53
C ASN A 13 -27.97 -168.79 9.37
N GLU A 14 -26.95 -169.18 10.12
CA GLU A 14 -26.08 -168.22 10.84
C GLU A 14 -25.35 -167.27 9.88
N PHE A 15 -24.90 -167.77 8.72
CA PHE A 15 -24.28 -166.95 7.69
C PHE A 15 -25.28 -165.96 7.08
N THR A 16 -26.51 -166.39 6.80
CA THR A 16 -27.56 -165.49 6.29
C THR A 16 -28.01 -164.44 7.31
N GLU A 17 -28.08 -164.77 8.60
CA GLU A 17 -28.39 -163.81 9.67
C GLU A 17 -27.27 -162.78 9.83
N LYS A 18 -26.00 -163.21 9.79
CA LYS A 18 -24.85 -162.29 9.81
C LYS A 18 -24.79 -161.43 8.56
N ASP A 19 -25.08 -161.97 7.38
CA ASP A 19 -25.18 -161.19 6.13
C ASP A 19 -26.31 -160.16 6.18
N GLN A 20 -27.44 -160.50 6.80
CA GLN A 20 -28.55 -159.56 6.99
C GLN A 20 -28.19 -158.44 7.97
N GLN A 21 -27.52 -158.77 9.09
CA GLN A 21 -27.00 -157.77 10.02
C GLN A 21 -25.94 -156.87 9.36
N ILE A 22 -25.04 -157.42 8.55
CA ILE A 22 -24.05 -156.65 7.79
C ILE A 22 -24.75 -155.69 6.84
N LYS A 23 -25.80 -156.12 6.12
CA LYS A 23 -26.59 -155.24 5.25
C LYS A 23 -27.32 -154.14 6.02
N GLU A 24 -27.89 -154.45 7.19
CA GLU A 24 -28.53 -153.44 8.05
C GLU A 24 -27.52 -152.43 8.60
N TYR A 25 -26.34 -152.88 9.04
CA TYR A 25 -25.27 -151.98 9.49
C TYR A 25 -24.70 -151.16 8.33
N GLN A 26 -24.58 -151.73 7.13
CA GLN A 26 -24.20 -150.99 5.92
C GLN A 26 -25.23 -149.91 5.58
N SER A 27 -26.53 -150.23 5.63
CA SER A 27 -27.60 -149.25 5.41
C SER A 27 -27.57 -148.11 6.42
N LYS A 28 -27.37 -148.42 7.72
CA LYS A 28 -27.23 -147.40 8.77
C LYS A 28 -25.97 -146.56 8.61
N LEU A 29 -24.85 -147.18 8.21
CA LEU A 29 -23.60 -146.47 7.92
C LEU A 29 -23.79 -145.50 6.74
N ASP A 30 -24.49 -145.92 5.70
CA ASP A 30 -24.80 -145.09 4.52
C ASP A 30 -25.74 -143.94 4.86
N GLU A 31 -26.76 -144.16 5.70
CA GLU A 31 -27.63 -143.10 6.23
C GLU A 31 -26.84 -142.10 7.08
N LEU A 32 -26.01 -142.58 7.99
CA LEU A 32 -25.18 -141.72 8.84
C LEU A 32 -24.12 -140.95 8.02
N ASN A 33 -23.60 -141.54 6.95
CA ASN A 33 -22.70 -140.87 6.00
C ASN A 33 -23.43 -139.79 5.20
N LYS A 34 -24.68 -140.04 4.78
CA LYS A 34 -25.54 -139.04 4.14
C LYS A 34 -25.87 -137.88 5.08
N GLU A 35 -26.20 -138.17 6.33
CA GLU A 35 -26.47 -137.13 7.33
C GLU A 35 -25.21 -136.31 7.64
N ASN A 36 -24.05 -136.96 7.81
CA ASN A 36 -22.78 -136.27 8.02
C ASN A 36 -22.37 -135.39 6.83
N THR A 37 -22.61 -135.83 5.59
CA THR A 37 -22.33 -135.02 4.40
C THR A 37 -23.26 -133.82 4.32
N GLN A 38 -24.56 -134.00 4.57
CA GLN A 38 -25.53 -132.89 4.64
C GLN A 38 -25.19 -131.87 5.73
N LEU A 39 -24.81 -132.32 6.94
CA LEU A 39 -24.39 -131.44 8.02
C LEU A 39 -23.11 -130.67 7.68
N ARG A 40 -22.12 -131.32 7.03
CA ARG A 40 -20.91 -130.65 6.55
C ARG A 40 -21.22 -129.57 5.51
N GLU A 41 -22.07 -129.88 4.53
CA GLU A 41 -22.52 -128.91 3.53
C GLU A 41 -23.30 -127.75 4.16
N GLN A 42 -24.10 -128.01 5.20
CA GLN A 42 -24.80 -126.96 5.94
C GLN A 42 -23.84 -126.07 6.74
N ILE A 43 -22.85 -126.66 7.41
CA ILE A 43 -21.80 -125.91 8.12
C ILE A 43 -21.00 -125.05 7.14
N GLU A 44 -20.63 -125.60 5.98
CA GLU A 44 -19.89 -124.86 4.96
C GLU A 44 -20.71 -123.69 4.40
N ARG A 45 -22.00 -123.90 4.09
CA ARG A 45 -22.91 -122.81 3.68
C ARG A 45 -23.02 -121.73 4.76
N ASN A 46 -23.23 -122.10 6.01
CA ASN A 46 -23.30 -121.16 7.13
C ASN A 46 -21.98 -120.39 7.31
N GLN A 47 -20.83 -121.04 7.13
CA GLN A 47 -19.52 -120.39 7.18
C GLN A 47 -19.36 -119.39 6.03
N GLN A 48 -19.75 -119.75 4.80
CA GLN A 48 -19.72 -118.85 3.66
C GLN A 48 -20.65 -117.64 3.86
N GLU A 49 -21.89 -117.87 4.32
CA GLU A 49 -22.84 -116.79 4.63
C GLU A 49 -22.31 -115.85 5.72
N ASN A 50 -21.75 -116.40 6.80
CA ASN A 50 -21.13 -115.60 7.85
C ASN A 50 -19.93 -114.79 7.34
N ASN A 51 -19.08 -115.37 6.51
CA ASN A 51 -17.95 -114.66 5.92
C ASN A 51 -18.39 -113.51 5.02
N ILE A 52 -19.44 -113.71 4.21
CA ILE A 52 -20.03 -112.65 3.39
C ILE A 52 -20.57 -111.52 4.27
N LYS A 53 -21.28 -111.86 5.35
CA LYS A 53 -21.86 -110.89 6.27
C LYS A 53 -20.78 -110.11 7.05
N ILE A 54 -19.72 -110.78 7.48
CA ILE A 54 -18.55 -110.13 8.11
C ILE A 54 -17.92 -109.12 7.14
N ASN A 55 -17.64 -109.54 5.90
CA ASN A 55 -17.07 -108.66 4.88
C ASN A 55 -17.96 -107.45 4.56
N GLN A 56 -19.29 -107.62 4.57
CA GLN A 56 -20.23 -106.51 4.39
C GLN A 56 -20.18 -105.53 5.57
N LEU A 57 -20.20 -106.04 6.80
CA LEU A 57 -20.11 -105.21 8.00
C LEU A 57 -18.78 -104.45 8.09
N GLU A 58 -17.67 -105.07 7.69
CA GLU A 58 -16.36 -104.43 7.63
C GLU A 58 -16.34 -103.27 6.62
N LYS A 59 -16.96 -103.45 5.44
CA LYS A 59 -17.11 -102.38 4.46
C LYS A 59 -17.95 -101.22 4.99
N GLU A 60 -19.13 -101.52 5.55
CA GLU A 60 -20.00 -100.49 6.15
C GLU A 60 -19.32 -99.77 7.31
N PHE A 61 -18.54 -100.48 8.13
CA PHE A 61 -17.78 -99.90 9.21
C PHE A 61 -16.70 -98.95 8.68
N HIS A 62 -15.98 -99.35 7.64
CA HIS A 62 -14.95 -98.52 7.02
C HIS A 62 -15.55 -97.25 6.39
N GLU A 63 -16.67 -97.36 5.67
CA GLU A 63 -17.39 -96.21 5.10
C GLU A 63 -17.89 -95.24 6.18
N LYS A 64 -18.44 -95.77 7.28
CA LYS A 64 -18.86 -94.97 8.44
C LYS A 64 -17.68 -94.29 9.13
N GLN A 65 -16.55 -94.99 9.25
CA GLN A 65 -15.34 -94.42 9.84
C GLN A 65 -14.77 -93.30 8.96
N GLN A 66 -14.76 -93.48 7.63
CA GLN A 66 -14.30 -92.45 6.70
C GLN A 66 -15.19 -91.20 6.77
N THR A 67 -16.51 -91.38 6.69
CA THR A 67 -17.45 -90.25 6.81
C THR A 67 -17.35 -89.56 8.17
N GLN A 68 -17.18 -90.31 9.26
CA GLN A 68 -16.94 -89.74 10.59
C GLN A 68 -15.68 -88.87 10.61
N ASN A 69 -14.58 -89.33 10.01
CA ASN A 69 -13.33 -88.56 9.94
C ASN A 69 -13.51 -87.26 9.12
N GLU A 70 -14.22 -87.32 8.00
CA GLU A 70 -14.55 -86.14 7.18
C GLU A 70 -15.41 -85.13 7.96
N PHE A 71 -16.42 -85.61 8.71
CA PHE A 71 -17.22 -84.75 9.58
C PHE A 71 -16.42 -84.13 10.72
N THR A 72 -15.50 -84.87 11.35
CA THR A 72 -14.64 -84.31 12.40
C THR A 72 -13.72 -83.23 11.85
N GLN A 73 -13.08 -83.47 10.70
CA GLN A 73 -12.21 -82.49 10.06
C GLN A 73 -12.98 -81.22 9.66
N ARG A 74 -14.19 -81.37 9.12
CA ARG A 74 -15.05 -80.24 8.78
C ARG A 74 -15.48 -79.44 10.00
N THR A 75 -15.77 -80.12 11.10
CA THR A 75 -16.14 -79.47 12.38
C THR A 75 -14.95 -78.69 12.93
N GLU A 76 -13.75 -79.26 12.92
CA GLU A 76 -12.53 -78.57 13.35
C GLU A 76 -12.24 -77.33 12.49
N ASN A 77 -12.39 -77.42 11.17
CA ASN A 77 -12.20 -76.27 10.29
C ASN A 77 -13.23 -75.16 10.56
N LEU A 78 -14.51 -75.51 10.69
CA LEU A 78 -15.56 -74.54 11.03
C LEU A 78 -15.32 -73.88 12.40
N THR A 79 -14.81 -74.61 13.38
CA THR A 79 -14.46 -74.03 14.68
C THR A 79 -13.31 -73.04 14.60
N LYS A 80 -12.31 -73.28 13.73
CA LYS A 80 -11.21 -72.33 13.48
C LYS A 80 -11.71 -71.07 12.80
N GLU A 81 -12.47 -71.21 11.72
CA GLU A 81 -13.09 -70.06 11.01
C GLU A 81 -13.97 -69.22 11.95
N PHE A 82 -14.71 -69.87 12.84
CA PHE A 82 -15.54 -69.17 13.83
C PHE A 82 -14.71 -68.36 14.82
N GLU A 83 -13.60 -68.91 15.33
CA GLU A 83 -12.73 -68.16 16.26
C GLU A 83 -12.00 -67.02 15.55
N GLU A 84 -11.58 -67.21 14.29
CA GLU A 84 -11.02 -66.13 13.46
C GLU A 84 -12.03 -65.00 13.22
N LEU A 85 -13.27 -65.33 12.88
CA LEU A 85 -14.35 -64.35 12.71
C LEU A 85 -14.64 -63.59 14.01
N LYS A 86 -14.54 -64.25 15.16
CA LYS A 86 -14.75 -63.63 16.46
C LYS A 86 -13.64 -62.62 16.78
N VAL A 87 -12.38 -62.96 16.55
CA VAL A 87 -11.24 -62.03 16.70
C VAL A 87 -11.38 -60.86 15.74
N LEU A 88 -11.77 -61.11 14.49
CA LEU A 88 -12.02 -60.05 13.51
C LEU A 88 -13.15 -59.11 13.96
N ASN A 89 -14.24 -59.64 14.51
CA ASN A 89 -15.35 -58.84 15.02
C ASN A 89 -14.93 -57.96 16.21
N GLU A 90 -14.12 -58.49 17.13
CA GLU A 90 -13.58 -57.72 18.25
C GLU A 90 -12.64 -56.60 17.78
N THR A 91 -11.82 -56.88 16.77
CA THR A 91 -10.93 -55.89 16.14
C THR A 91 -11.73 -54.79 15.48
N LEU A 92 -12.74 -55.15 14.66
CA LEU A 92 -13.62 -54.20 13.98
C LEU A 92 -14.37 -53.30 14.98
N LYS A 93 -14.84 -53.87 16.11
CA LYS A 93 -15.48 -53.08 17.18
C LYS A 93 -14.53 -52.05 17.76
N LYS A 94 -13.27 -52.43 17.99
CA LYS A 94 -12.24 -51.52 18.51
C LYS A 94 -11.95 -50.42 17.49
N ASP A 95 -11.78 -50.77 16.22
CA ASP A 95 -11.53 -49.80 15.15
C ASP A 95 -12.69 -48.81 14.97
N CYS A 96 -13.93 -49.29 15.05
CA CYS A 96 -15.12 -48.43 15.05
C CYS A 96 -15.13 -47.47 16.24
N GLN A 97 -14.74 -47.94 17.43
CA GLN A 97 -14.65 -47.09 18.63
C GLN A 97 -13.54 -46.04 18.49
N ASP A 98 -12.38 -46.42 17.96
CA ASP A 98 -11.26 -45.51 17.73
C ASP A 98 -11.59 -44.44 16.67
N LEU A 99 -12.29 -44.83 15.60
CA LEU A 99 -12.81 -43.90 14.60
C LEU A 99 -13.85 -42.94 15.19
N GLN A 100 -14.75 -43.44 16.03
CA GLN A 100 -15.74 -42.59 16.71
C GLN A 100 -15.06 -41.56 17.63
N ASN A 101 -14.02 -41.95 18.36
CA ASN A 101 -13.25 -41.03 19.20
C ASN A 101 -12.54 -39.96 18.36
N LYS A 102 -11.86 -40.36 17.27
CA LYS A 102 -11.22 -39.43 16.33
C LYS A 102 -12.22 -38.45 15.71
N TYR A 103 -13.41 -38.92 15.36
CA TYR A 103 -14.48 -38.08 14.85
C TYR A 103 -14.90 -37.04 15.89
N ASN A 104 -15.15 -37.45 17.14
CA ASN A 104 -15.52 -36.55 18.22
C ASN A 104 -14.42 -35.52 18.53
N ASP A 105 -13.15 -35.94 18.53
CA ASP A 105 -12.00 -35.05 18.76
C ASP A 105 -11.89 -34.00 17.64
N THR A 106 -12.03 -34.43 16.38
CA THR A 106 -12.02 -33.54 15.21
C THR A 106 -13.20 -32.57 15.25
N GLN A 107 -14.39 -33.04 15.64
CA GLN A 107 -15.58 -32.21 15.79
C GLN A 107 -15.39 -31.15 16.89
N ASN A 108 -14.81 -31.53 18.02
CA ASN A 108 -14.50 -30.61 19.12
C ASN A 108 -13.48 -29.56 18.69
N GLU A 109 -12.45 -29.95 17.95
CA GLU A 109 -11.43 -29.02 17.46
C GLU A 109 -12.01 -28.05 16.43
N CYS A 110 -12.85 -28.54 15.51
CA CYS A 110 -13.59 -27.70 14.58
C CYS A 110 -14.47 -26.68 15.32
N GLN A 111 -15.18 -27.10 16.39
CA GLN A 111 -15.99 -26.20 17.20
C GLN A 111 -15.17 -25.12 17.92
N LYS A 112 -13.96 -25.45 18.40
CA LYS A 112 -13.04 -24.45 18.97
C LYS A 112 -12.58 -23.44 17.91
N GLN A 113 -12.26 -23.90 16.71
CA GLN A 113 -11.86 -23.00 15.62
C GLN A 113 -13.01 -22.08 15.20
N ILE A 114 -14.24 -22.59 15.14
CA ILE A 114 -15.43 -21.77 14.86
C ILE A 114 -15.59 -20.68 15.93
N THR A 115 -15.56 -21.04 17.21
CA THR A 115 -15.72 -20.05 18.29
C THR A 115 -14.56 -19.03 18.34
N SER A 116 -13.33 -19.46 18.05
CA SER A 116 -12.18 -18.56 17.92
C SER A 116 -12.35 -17.58 16.74
N ASN A 117 -12.80 -18.06 15.58
CA ASN A 117 -13.08 -17.21 14.42
C ASN A 117 -14.23 -16.23 14.67
N GLU A 118 -15.28 -16.64 15.39
CA GLU A 118 -16.37 -15.74 15.81
C GLU A 118 -15.85 -14.64 16.75
N GLN A 119 -14.98 -14.98 17.70
CA GLN A 119 -14.33 -13.99 18.57
C GLN A 119 -13.48 -13.01 17.76
N LEU A 120 -12.64 -13.50 16.84
CA LEU A 120 -11.83 -12.67 15.97
C LEU A 120 -12.69 -11.73 15.11
N LYS A 121 -13.78 -12.25 14.53
CA LYS A 121 -14.73 -11.45 13.77
C LYS A 121 -15.33 -10.33 14.63
N ASN A 122 -15.80 -10.64 15.84
CA ASN A 122 -16.34 -9.63 16.74
C ASN A 122 -15.30 -8.56 17.12
N THR A 123 -14.04 -8.96 17.36
CA THR A 123 -12.96 -7.99 17.62
C THR A 123 -12.66 -7.12 16.40
N ASN A 124 -12.69 -7.69 15.19
CA ASN A 124 -12.47 -6.95 13.96
C ASN A 124 -13.62 -5.97 13.69
N ASP A 125 -14.87 -6.39 13.90
CA ASP A 125 -16.04 -5.53 13.79
C ASP A 125 -15.97 -4.35 14.77
N ASN A 126 -15.53 -4.60 16.01
CA ASN A 126 -15.29 -3.53 16.99
C ASN A 126 -14.21 -2.54 16.53
N ILE A 127 -13.07 -3.04 16.04
CA ILE A 127 -11.98 -2.20 15.51
C ILE A 127 -12.45 -1.37 14.31
N VAL A 128 -13.23 -1.96 13.41
CA VAL A 128 -13.80 -1.26 12.25
C VAL A 128 -14.74 -0.13 12.72
N ASN A 129 -15.60 -0.40 13.69
CA ASN A 129 -16.49 0.61 14.27
C ASN A 129 -15.72 1.74 14.96
N GLU A 130 -14.68 1.43 15.73
CA GLU A 130 -13.81 2.42 16.36
C GLU A 130 -13.07 3.29 15.33
N LYS A 131 -12.53 2.67 14.27
CA LYS A 131 -11.90 3.39 13.16
C LYS A 131 -12.88 4.30 12.44
N GLN A 132 -14.10 3.83 12.19
CA GLN A 132 -15.14 4.64 11.55
C GLN A 132 -15.51 5.84 12.43
N ALA A 133 -15.68 5.64 13.74
CA ALA A 133 -15.95 6.73 14.68
C ALA A 133 -14.81 7.77 14.70
N LEU A 134 -13.55 7.33 14.62
CA LEU A 134 -12.40 8.23 14.54
C LEU A 134 -12.36 8.99 13.21
N ILE A 135 -12.66 8.33 12.10
CA ILE A 135 -12.79 8.97 10.77
C ILE A 135 -13.87 10.05 10.80
N ASP A 136 -15.02 9.76 11.39
CA ASP A 136 -16.13 10.72 11.50
C ASP A 136 -15.72 11.94 12.36
N GLN A 137 -15.00 11.71 13.46
CA GLN A 137 -14.45 12.79 14.30
C GLN A 137 -13.42 13.65 13.57
N LEU A 138 -12.47 13.04 12.86
CA LEU A 138 -11.46 13.76 12.09
C LEU A 138 -12.09 14.54 10.94
N THR A 139 -13.08 13.94 10.26
CA THR A 139 -13.83 14.60 9.19
C THR A 139 -14.56 15.83 9.73
N LYS A 140 -15.17 15.74 10.91
CA LYS A 140 -15.79 16.88 11.57
C LYS A 140 -14.77 17.98 11.91
N GLN A 141 -13.62 17.62 12.48
CA GLN A 141 -12.55 18.58 12.79
C GLN A 141 -12.02 19.29 11.54
N ILE A 142 -11.85 18.58 10.43
CA ILE A 142 -11.43 19.16 9.15
C ILE A 142 -12.48 20.16 8.66
N ASN A 143 -13.76 19.79 8.68
CA ASN A 143 -14.85 20.69 8.27
C ASN A 143 -14.91 21.95 9.15
N ASP A 144 -14.79 21.79 10.47
CA ASP A 144 -14.76 22.91 11.42
C ASP A 144 -13.56 23.83 11.13
N MET A 145 -12.36 23.28 10.89
CA MET A 145 -11.19 24.08 10.52
C MET A 145 -11.36 24.80 9.18
N GLN A 146 -11.92 24.13 8.17
CA GLN A 146 -12.19 24.74 6.86
C GLN A 146 -13.18 25.89 6.97
N GLN A 147 -14.22 25.75 7.82
CA GLN A 147 -15.17 26.82 8.08
C GLN A 147 -14.49 28.02 8.75
N ILE A 148 -13.71 27.80 9.80
CA ILE A 148 -12.96 28.87 10.49
C ILE A 148 -12.00 29.57 9.51
N GLN A 149 -11.31 28.81 8.67
CA GLN A 149 -10.41 29.36 7.66
C GLN A 149 -11.15 30.22 6.64
N ALA A 150 -12.32 29.78 6.16
CA ALA A 150 -13.15 30.55 5.24
C ALA A 150 -13.63 31.87 5.88
N GLU A 151 -14.11 31.82 7.13
CA GLU A 151 -14.52 33.01 7.89
C GLU A 151 -13.36 34.00 8.10
N LEU A 152 -12.15 33.49 8.38
CA LEU A 152 -10.96 34.33 8.54
C LEU A 152 -10.56 35.02 7.23
N ILE A 153 -10.58 34.29 6.11
CA ILE A 153 -10.30 34.84 4.78
C ILE A 153 -11.34 35.91 4.43
N GLU A 154 -12.63 35.65 4.67
CA GLU A 154 -13.70 36.62 4.40
C GLU A 154 -13.49 37.91 5.22
N LYS A 155 -13.11 37.78 6.50
CA LYS A 155 -12.80 38.92 7.36
C LYS A 155 -11.60 39.72 6.86
N GLN A 156 -10.53 39.06 6.41
CA GLN A 156 -9.36 39.72 5.83
C GLN A 156 -9.72 40.48 4.55
N ILE A 157 -10.51 39.87 3.66
CA ILE A 157 -10.98 40.52 2.43
C ILE A 157 -11.80 41.77 2.76
N LYS A 158 -12.72 41.69 3.72
CA LYS A 158 -13.51 42.85 4.18
C LYS A 158 -12.62 43.98 4.73
N GLN A 159 -11.65 43.64 5.58
CA GLN A 159 -10.71 44.63 6.12
C GLN A 159 -9.88 45.31 5.03
N HIS A 160 -9.39 44.55 4.04
CA HIS A 160 -8.69 45.11 2.90
C HIS A 160 -9.58 46.02 2.06
N ALA A 161 -10.83 45.60 1.79
CA ALA A 161 -11.80 46.41 1.06
C ALA A 161 -12.11 47.73 1.79
N ASP A 162 -12.31 47.70 3.10
CA ASP A 162 -12.54 48.90 3.91
C ASP A 162 -11.34 49.85 3.88
N PHE A 163 -10.12 49.31 3.97
CA PHE A 163 -8.88 50.10 3.91
C PHE A 163 -8.67 50.73 2.52
N ASP A 164 -8.91 49.98 1.45
CA ASP A 164 -8.82 50.50 0.09
C ASP A 164 -9.90 51.56 -0.16
N GLN A 165 -11.11 51.38 0.37
CA GLN A 165 -12.16 52.39 0.28
C GLN A 165 -11.77 53.69 1.01
N GLN A 166 -11.18 53.58 2.20
CA GLN A 166 -10.67 54.75 2.93
C GLN A 166 -9.52 55.44 2.18
N ARG A 167 -8.63 54.68 1.53
CA ARG A 167 -7.57 55.25 0.67
C ARG A 167 -8.14 56.01 -0.51
N ILE A 168 -9.11 55.44 -1.22
CA ILE A 168 -9.80 56.10 -2.35
C ILE A 168 -10.45 57.40 -1.89
N GLU A 169 -11.15 57.38 -0.75
CA GLU A 169 -11.80 58.58 -0.21
C GLU A 169 -10.78 59.67 0.15
N ASN A 170 -9.65 59.31 0.77
CA ASN A 170 -8.56 60.22 1.05
C ASN A 170 -7.93 60.80 -0.23
N THR A 171 -7.71 59.97 -1.26
CA THR A 171 -7.20 60.42 -2.56
C THR A 171 -8.17 61.38 -3.24
N ASN A 172 -9.47 61.07 -3.26
CA ASN A 172 -10.50 61.95 -3.82
C ASN A 172 -10.56 63.31 -3.08
N ASN A 173 -10.43 63.30 -1.75
CA ASN A 173 -10.39 64.53 -0.95
C ASN A 173 -9.15 65.36 -1.25
N GLN A 174 -7.98 64.73 -1.42
CA GLN A 174 -6.75 65.43 -1.84
C GLN A 174 -6.87 66.00 -3.25
N GLU A 175 -7.40 65.23 -4.19
CA GLU A 175 -7.60 65.67 -5.58
C GLU A 175 -8.54 66.88 -5.65
N LYS A 176 -9.64 66.85 -4.88
CA LYS A 176 -10.54 67.99 -4.74
C LYS A 176 -9.83 69.21 -4.19
N LEU A 177 -9.03 69.06 -3.13
CA LEU A 177 -8.26 70.16 -2.55
C LEU A 177 -7.25 70.75 -3.54
N PHE A 178 -6.56 69.90 -4.31
CA PHE A 178 -5.65 70.36 -5.35
C PHE A 178 -6.39 71.13 -6.44
N LYS A 179 -7.54 70.62 -6.88
CA LYS A 179 -8.39 71.29 -7.86
C LYS A 179 -8.85 72.67 -7.37
N ASP A 180 -9.35 72.75 -6.14
CA ASP A 180 -9.81 74.01 -5.53
C ASP A 180 -8.65 75.04 -5.47
N LYS A 181 -7.45 74.60 -5.07
CA LYS A 181 -6.25 75.47 -5.08
C LYS A 181 -5.82 75.89 -6.48
N THR A 182 -5.91 75.00 -7.47
CA THR A 182 -5.60 75.34 -8.86
C THR A 182 -6.57 76.39 -9.40
N GLU A 183 -7.88 76.25 -9.12
CA GLU A 183 -8.89 77.25 -9.50
C GLU A 183 -8.66 78.60 -8.80
N GLU A 184 -8.18 78.61 -7.56
CA GLU A 184 -7.77 79.82 -6.84
C GLU A 184 -6.56 80.49 -7.50
N TYR A 185 -5.48 79.74 -7.76
CA TYR A 185 -4.29 80.26 -8.43
C TYR A 185 -4.58 80.77 -9.85
N GLU A 186 -5.49 80.14 -10.59
CA GLU A 186 -5.94 80.62 -11.89
C GLU A 186 -6.65 81.98 -11.80
N LYS A 187 -7.52 82.16 -10.81
CA LYS A 187 -8.19 83.46 -10.55
C LYS A 187 -7.18 84.54 -10.19
N ASP A 188 -6.23 84.22 -9.31
CA ASP A 188 -5.17 85.15 -8.91
C ASP A 188 -4.29 85.55 -10.10
N LEU A 189 -3.94 84.59 -10.96
CA LEU A 189 -3.16 84.86 -12.17
C LEU A 189 -3.92 85.76 -13.14
N VAL A 190 -5.23 85.56 -13.30
CA VAL A 190 -6.10 86.43 -14.12
C VAL A 190 -6.17 87.84 -13.52
N LEU A 191 -6.34 87.96 -12.21
CA LEU A 191 -6.38 89.25 -11.52
C LEU A 191 -5.05 89.99 -11.69
N MET A 192 -3.91 89.31 -11.46
CA MET A 192 -2.58 89.90 -11.61
C MET A 192 -2.33 90.36 -13.05
N LYS A 193 -2.71 89.56 -14.06
CA LYS A 193 -2.64 89.97 -15.47
C LYS A 193 -3.49 91.21 -15.75
N SER A 194 -4.71 91.28 -15.19
CA SER A 194 -5.58 92.45 -15.35
C SER A 194 -4.98 93.71 -14.73
N GLN A 195 -4.38 93.59 -13.54
CA GLN A 195 -3.69 94.69 -12.86
C GLN A 195 -2.49 95.19 -13.68
N TYR A 196 -1.69 94.27 -14.22
CA TYR A 196 -0.56 94.60 -15.09
C TYR A 196 -1.01 95.34 -16.37
N LEU A 197 -2.11 94.90 -17.00
CA LEU A 197 -2.66 95.56 -18.17
C LEU A 197 -3.12 96.99 -17.87
N VAL A 198 -3.84 97.19 -16.77
CA VAL A 198 -4.25 98.54 -16.31
C VAL A 198 -3.03 99.41 -16.02
N GLN A 199 -1.97 98.86 -15.42
CA GLN A 199 -0.74 99.60 -15.14
C GLN A 199 -0.03 100.03 -16.43
N ILE A 200 0.04 99.16 -17.45
CA ILE A 200 0.56 99.51 -18.78
C ILE A 200 -0.28 100.61 -19.42
N GLU A 201 -1.60 100.52 -19.35
CA GLU A 201 -2.51 101.53 -19.91
C GLU A 201 -2.36 102.88 -19.21
N ASN A 202 -2.24 102.90 -17.89
CA ASN A 202 -1.94 104.10 -17.11
C ASN A 202 -0.58 104.72 -17.50
N MET A 203 0.49 103.92 -17.61
CA MET A 203 1.80 104.42 -18.06
C MET A 203 1.74 105.01 -19.48
N ASN A 204 0.95 104.40 -20.38
CA ASN A 204 0.74 104.92 -21.73
C ASN A 204 -0.02 106.26 -21.69
N LEU A 205 -1.06 106.37 -20.87
CA LEU A 205 -1.81 107.62 -20.65
C LEU A 205 -0.92 108.72 -20.06
N GLU A 206 -0.10 108.43 -19.05
CA GLU A 206 0.86 109.38 -18.47
C GLU A 206 1.87 109.85 -19.53
N ASN A 207 2.41 108.93 -20.35
CA ASN A 207 3.28 109.29 -21.47
C ASN A 207 2.57 110.19 -22.50
N GLU A 208 1.30 109.91 -22.83
CA GLU A 208 0.53 110.80 -23.71
C GLU A 208 0.28 112.17 -23.09
N GLN A 209 -0.05 112.22 -21.79
CA GLN A 209 -0.23 113.48 -21.05
C GLN A 209 1.07 114.29 -21.02
N GLU A 210 2.22 113.65 -20.77
CA GLU A 210 3.52 114.31 -20.80
C GLU A 210 3.87 114.79 -22.21
N LYS A 211 3.58 113.99 -23.24
CA LYS A 211 3.73 114.41 -24.64
C LYS A 211 2.87 115.63 -24.97
N LEU A 212 1.63 115.67 -24.49
CA LEU A 212 0.73 116.83 -24.61
C LEU A 212 1.27 118.05 -23.85
N ARG A 213 1.78 117.85 -22.63
CA ARG A 213 2.40 118.89 -21.81
C ARG A 213 3.64 119.46 -22.48
N LEU A 214 4.54 118.62 -22.98
CA LEU A 214 5.72 119.02 -23.76
C LEU A 214 5.32 119.77 -25.03
N LYS A 215 4.27 119.30 -25.74
CA LYS A 215 3.73 120.01 -26.90
C LYS A 215 3.18 121.40 -26.52
N ASN A 216 2.47 121.52 -25.41
CA ASN A 216 1.96 122.79 -24.89
C ASN A 216 3.09 123.71 -24.42
N GLN A 217 4.12 123.19 -23.74
CA GLN A 217 5.31 123.93 -23.35
C GLN A 217 6.09 124.41 -24.58
N LEU A 218 6.23 123.57 -25.60
CA LEU A 218 6.85 123.96 -26.87
C LEU A 218 6.02 125.05 -27.57
N GLN A 219 4.70 124.95 -27.54
CA GLN A 219 3.81 125.99 -28.06
C GLN A 219 3.95 127.31 -27.28
N GLN A 220 4.00 127.26 -25.95
CA GLN A 220 4.27 128.43 -25.11
C GLN A 220 5.68 128.99 -25.31
N ALA A 221 6.70 128.13 -25.48
CA ALA A 221 8.06 128.55 -25.76
C ALA A 221 8.15 129.19 -27.15
N LEU A 222 7.47 128.67 -28.17
CA LEU A 222 7.37 129.32 -29.49
C LEU A 222 6.63 130.66 -29.41
N GLN A 223 5.61 130.78 -28.56
CA GLN A 223 4.92 132.05 -28.29
C GLN A 223 5.77 133.04 -27.47
N ALA A 224 6.60 132.57 -26.54
CA ALA A 224 7.52 133.38 -25.76
C ALA A 224 8.76 133.80 -26.58
N ASN A 225 9.23 132.93 -27.47
CA ASN A 225 10.38 133.16 -28.35
C ASN A 225 10.03 134.02 -29.58
N SER A 226 8.74 134.24 -29.85
CA SER A 226 8.27 135.32 -30.72
C SER A 226 8.15 136.67 -29.99
N GLY A 227 8.29 136.68 -28.66
CA GLY A 227 8.13 137.88 -27.81
C GLY A 227 9.41 138.45 -27.18
N ASN A 228 10.51 137.70 -27.07
CA ASN A 228 11.74 138.19 -26.44
C ASN A 228 13.00 137.43 -26.91
N ILE A 229 13.54 137.82 -28.06
CA ILE A 229 14.95 137.62 -28.39
C ILE A 229 15.67 138.91 -27.99
N ASN A 230 16.26 138.94 -26.78
CA ASN A 230 17.41 139.77 -26.48
C ASN A 230 18.09 139.35 -25.17
N THR A 231 19.38 139.05 -25.31
CA THR A 231 20.46 139.17 -24.31
C THR A 231 20.62 138.12 -23.20
N SER A 232 21.68 137.31 -23.38
CA SER A 232 22.87 137.30 -22.51
C SER A 232 23.05 136.20 -21.42
N THR A 233 24.06 135.35 -21.68
CA THR A 233 25.17 134.90 -20.78
C THR A 233 24.86 134.02 -19.56
N SER A 234 25.49 132.82 -19.47
CA SER A 234 26.78 132.64 -18.77
C SER A 234 27.14 131.17 -18.53
N ASN A 235 28.42 130.88 -18.80
CA ASN A 235 29.17 129.66 -18.51
C ASN A 235 29.45 129.49 -17.01
N SER A 236 29.48 128.24 -16.52
CA SER A 236 30.64 127.61 -15.83
C SER A 236 30.18 126.36 -15.04
N ASN A 237 30.59 125.14 -15.41
CA ASN A 237 30.64 123.96 -14.49
C ASN A 237 31.28 122.68 -15.09
N VAL A 238 32.23 122.80 -16.01
CA VAL A 238 32.83 121.60 -16.65
C VAL A 238 34.01 121.02 -15.82
N LYS A 239 34.75 121.84 -15.06
CA LYS A 239 35.96 121.37 -14.36
C LYS A 239 35.74 120.68 -13.00
N GLN A 240 34.52 120.76 -12.44
CA GLN A 240 34.20 120.11 -11.16
C GLN A 240 33.64 118.69 -11.36
N LEU A 241 32.95 118.47 -12.50
CA LEU A 241 32.42 117.16 -12.89
C LEU A 241 33.50 116.15 -13.29
N GLU A 242 34.63 116.61 -13.84
CA GLU A 242 35.74 115.71 -14.23
C GLU A 242 36.44 115.08 -13.02
N TYR A 243 36.52 115.79 -11.88
CA TYR A 243 37.13 115.27 -10.66
C TYR A 243 36.25 114.22 -9.96
N GLU A 244 34.93 114.45 -9.90
CA GLU A 244 33.96 113.52 -9.31
C GLU A 244 33.78 112.23 -10.12
N LEU A 245 33.91 112.29 -11.46
CA LEU A 245 33.79 111.12 -12.34
C LEU A 245 35.01 110.17 -12.23
N THR A 246 36.17 110.72 -11.89
CA THR A 246 37.42 109.94 -11.75
C THR A 246 37.46 109.19 -10.42
N GLU A 247 36.98 109.81 -9.33
CA GLU A 247 36.85 109.19 -8.01
C GLU A 247 35.78 108.08 -8.01
N ALA A 248 34.65 108.29 -8.71
CA ALA A 248 33.59 107.29 -8.85
C ALA A 248 34.07 106.02 -9.59
N ARG A 249 34.93 106.16 -10.61
CA ARG A 249 35.49 105.01 -11.35
C ARG A 249 36.44 104.17 -10.50
N TYR A 250 37.24 104.79 -9.64
CA TYR A 250 38.18 104.07 -8.76
C TYR A 250 37.44 103.24 -7.69
N GLN A 251 36.32 103.76 -7.15
CA GLN A 251 35.52 103.03 -6.17
C GLN A 251 34.76 101.85 -6.78
N ILE A 252 34.32 101.96 -8.04
CA ILE A 252 33.68 100.85 -8.77
C ILE A 252 34.67 99.70 -8.99
N GLU A 253 35.91 99.97 -9.42
CA GLU A 253 36.92 98.93 -9.68
C GLU A 253 37.31 98.17 -8.38
N LYS A 254 37.30 98.85 -7.24
CA LYS A 254 37.56 98.25 -5.92
C LYS A 254 36.42 97.33 -5.46
N LEU A 255 35.17 97.71 -5.71
CA LEU A 255 33.99 96.92 -5.38
C LEU A 255 33.85 95.68 -6.28
N GLU A 256 34.15 95.80 -7.57
CA GLU A 256 34.14 94.66 -8.51
C GLU A 256 35.16 93.59 -8.12
N LYS A 257 36.37 93.96 -7.68
CA LYS A 257 37.39 93.01 -7.21
C LYS A 257 37.02 92.32 -5.88
N GLN A 258 36.21 92.94 -5.02
CA GLN A 258 35.69 92.31 -3.78
C GLN A 258 34.53 91.36 -4.03
N ILE A 259 33.66 91.65 -5.00
CA ILE A 259 32.49 90.80 -5.33
C ILE A 259 32.92 89.48 -6.00
N VAL A 260 33.97 89.49 -6.84
CA VAL A 260 34.45 88.29 -7.54
C VAL A 260 35.23 87.33 -6.61
N ALA A 261 35.90 87.86 -5.58
CA ALA A 261 36.68 87.04 -4.63
C ALA A 261 35.82 86.29 -3.60
N ASN A 262 34.67 86.85 -3.20
CA ASN A 262 33.80 86.26 -2.18
C ASN A 262 32.78 85.25 -2.73
N THR A 263 32.26 85.45 -3.95
CA THR A 263 31.29 84.51 -4.55
C THR A 263 31.90 83.16 -4.92
N THR A 264 33.17 83.13 -5.33
CA THR A 264 33.79 81.92 -5.90
C THR A 264 34.29 80.90 -4.88
N LYS A 265 34.45 81.29 -3.61
CA LYS A 265 35.06 80.44 -2.57
C LYS A 265 34.00 79.76 -1.69
N ASP A 266 32.96 80.49 -1.30
CA ASP A 266 31.86 79.97 -0.49
C ASP A 266 30.94 79.03 -1.30
N ASP A 267 30.65 79.37 -2.56
CA ASP A 267 29.83 78.53 -3.44
C ASP A 267 30.52 77.20 -3.78
N ARG A 268 31.85 77.22 -3.95
CA ARG A 268 32.64 75.99 -4.17
C ARG A 268 32.63 75.08 -2.95
N SER A 269 32.84 75.63 -1.75
CA SER A 269 32.82 74.87 -0.50
C SER A 269 31.43 74.27 -0.23
N SER A 270 30.37 75.01 -0.52
CA SER A 270 28.97 74.56 -0.39
C SER A 270 28.65 73.42 -1.37
N LEU A 271 29.05 73.55 -2.65
CA LEU A 271 28.86 72.51 -3.65
C LEU A 271 29.65 71.24 -3.32
N GLU A 272 30.87 71.37 -2.82
CA GLU A 272 31.71 70.24 -2.42
C GLU A 272 31.14 69.51 -1.19
N GLY A 273 30.53 70.24 -0.25
CA GLY A 273 29.76 69.67 0.85
C GLY A 273 28.49 68.92 0.39
N GLN A 274 27.75 69.47 -0.58
CA GLN A 274 26.57 68.79 -1.15
C GLN A 274 26.96 67.52 -1.93
N ILE A 275 28.09 67.55 -2.65
CA ILE A 275 28.60 66.38 -3.37
C ILE A 275 29.00 65.27 -2.39
N ASN A 276 29.67 65.60 -1.29
CA ASN A 276 30.04 64.61 -0.27
C ASN A 276 28.81 64.01 0.42
N PHE A 277 27.83 64.84 0.79
CA PHE A 277 26.56 64.36 1.36
C PHE A 277 25.81 63.42 0.39
N LEU A 278 25.74 63.77 -0.90
CA LEU A 278 25.11 62.91 -1.90
C LEU A 278 25.85 61.58 -2.06
N ASN A 279 27.18 61.57 -2.00
CA ASN A 279 27.96 60.33 -2.04
C ASN A 279 27.67 59.44 -0.82
N ASP A 280 27.55 60.02 0.38
CA ASP A 280 27.20 59.27 1.59
C ASP A 280 25.78 58.67 1.50
N VAL A 281 24.80 59.44 1.02
CA VAL A 281 23.42 58.98 0.80
C VAL A 281 23.37 57.90 -0.29
N ILE A 282 24.17 58.00 -1.35
CA ILE A 282 24.25 56.98 -2.40
C ILE A 282 24.84 55.67 -1.84
N VAL A 283 25.85 55.75 -0.98
CA VAL A 283 26.42 54.56 -0.31
C VAL A 283 25.40 53.92 0.63
N GLU A 284 24.69 54.73 1.42
CA GLU A 284 23.65 54.24 2.33
C GLU A 284 22.48 53.60 1.58
N LEU A 285 22.03 54.19 0.47
CA LEU A 285 20.99 53.62 -0.40
C LEU A 285 21.44 52.34 -1.09
N ARG A 286 22.70 52.24 -1.54
CA ARG A 286 23.25 50.99 -2.11
C ARG A 286 23.31 49.88 -1.07
N ASN A 287 23.80 50.17 0.13
CA ASN A 287 23.82 49.22 1.24
C ASN A 287 22.40 48.79 1.64
N THR A 288 21.45 49.73 1.65
CA THR A 288 20.04 49.44 1.95
C THR A 288 19.40 48.58 0.87
N ASN A 289 19.66 48.86 -0.41
CA ASN A 289 19.18 48.04 -1.52
C ASN A 289 19.80 46.64 -1.54
N GLU A 290 21.10 46.49 -1.24
CA GLU A 290 21.72 45.18 -1.08
C GLU A 290 21.10 44.40 0.08
N ARG A 291 20.84 45.05 1.22
CA ARG A 291 20.15 44.43 2.36
C ARG A 291 18.74 43.97 2.01
N LEU A 292 17.96 44.81 1.32
CA LEU A 292 16.60 44.46 0.89
C LEU A 292 16.61 43.38 -0.19
N THR A 293 17.61 43.36 -1.07
CA THR A 293 17.78 42.32 -2.09
C THR A 293 18.07 40.97 -1.43
N LYS A 294 18.98 40.93 -0.46
CA LYS A 294 19.28 39.71 0.32
C LYS A 294 18.07 39.23 1.13
N GLU A 295 17.31 40.15 1.73
CA GLU A 295 16.06 39.82 2.44
C GLU A 295 15.01 39.24 1.48
N MET A 296 14.87 39.80 0.27
CA MET A 296 13.98 39.27 -0.75
C MET A 296 14.44 37.91 -1.30
N GLU A 297 15.74 37.69 -1.48
CA GLU A 297 16.28 36.38 -1.86
C GLU A 297 16.03 35.33 -0.77
N PHE A 298 16.23 35.70 0.50
CA PHE A 298 15.93 34.85 1.64
C PHE A 298 14.44 34.49 1.74
N GLN A 299 13.54 35.45 1.50
CA GLN A 299 12.10 35.21 1.49
C GLN A 299 11.62 34.43 0.25
N LYS A 300 12.30 34.57 -0.90
CA LYS A 300 11.97 33.82 -2.13
C LYS A 300 12.49 32.39 -2.14
N ASN A 301 13.58 32.09 -1.42
CA ASN A 301 14.17 30.76 -1.32
C ASN A 301 14.55 30.43 0.14
N PRO A 302 13.62 29.90 0.95
CA PRO A 302 13.94 29.51 2.32
C PRO A 302 14.71 28.17 2.42
N PHE A 303 15.16 27.58 1.29
CA PHE A 303 15.69 26.21 1.22
C PHE A 303 17.07 26.06 0.56
N ILE A 304 17.90 27.11 0.50
CA ILE A 304 19.32 26.92 0.15
C ILE A 304 20.16 27.14 1.41
N GLY A 305 20.23 26.08 2.21
CA GLY A 305 21.17 25.98 3.32
C GLY A 305 22.53 25.56 2.80
N ASP A 306 23.45 26.51 2.84
CA ASP A 306 24.88 26.33 2.68
C ASP A 306 25.41 25.32 3.69
N ASP A 307 26.19 24.38 3.18
CA ASP A 307 27.11 23.55 3.93
C ASP A 307 28.18 24.46 4.54
N GLU A 308 28.77 24.03 5.66
CA GLU A 308 29.93 24.67 6.26
C GLU A 308 29.69 26.01 7.00
N LEU A 309 29.52 25.93 8.33
CA LEU A 309 30.38 26.60 9.34
C LEU A 309 29.78 26.49 10.75
N THR A 310 30.32 25.53 11.50
CA THR A 310 30.62 25.53 12.94
C THR A 310 29.80 26.40 13.91
N GLY A 311 29.23 25.73 14.92
CA GLY A 311 29.40 26.18 16.31
C GLY A 311 28.16 26.69 17.04
N ASN A 312 27.54 25.76 17.78
CA ASN A 312 26.98 25.99 19.12
C ASN A 312 25.76 26.92 19.22
N THR A 313 24.56 26.37 19.37
CA THR A 313 23.66 26.57 20.54
C THR A 313 22.30 25.89 20.33
N ASN A 314 21.65 25.63 21.46
CA ASN A 314 20.56 24.69 21.69
C ASN A 314 19.24 25.00 20.99
N GLY A 315 18.50 23.93 20.67
CA GLY A 315 17.04 23.95 20.69
C GLY A 315 16.35 24.09 19.34
N GLY A 316 16.31 23.01 18.56
CA GLY A 316 15.45 22.88 17.39
C GLY A 316 15.36 21.42 16.99
N THR A 317 14.16 20.87 17.00
CA THR A 317 13.84 19.48 16.68
C THR A 317 14.39 19.10 15.30
N LYS A 318 15.53 18.40 15.29
CA LYS A 318 16.08 17.76 14.11
C LYS A 318 15.07 16.71 13.65
N SER A 319 14.53 16.84 12.45
CA SER A 319 13.99 15.69 11.73
C SER A 319 15.15 14.70 11.57
N SER A 320 15.12 13.64 12.38
CA SER A 320 16.09 12.55 12.27
C SER A 320 15.99 12.01 10.84
N ALA A 321 17.13 11.78 10.19
CA ALA A 321 17.15 11.07 8.92
C ALA A 321 16.33 9.77 9.08
N PRO A 322 15.55 9.34 8.05
CA PRO A 322 14.78 8.11 8.12
C PRO A 322 15.68 6.97 8.63
N ARG A 323 15.28 6.33 9.73
CA ARG A 323 16.04 5.21 10.30
C ARG A 323 16.07 4.08 9.28
N LEU A 324 17.27 3.65 8.90
CA LEU A 324 17.44 2.51 8.01
C LEU A 324 16.96 1.26 8.76
N TYR A 325 16.01 0.52 8.19
CA TYR A 325 15.52 -0.72 8.79
C TYR A 325 15.56 -1.80 7.72
N CYS A 326 16.19 -2.92 8.05
CA CYS A 326 16.23 -4.06 7.16
C CYS A 326 15.12 -5.03 7.53
N ASP A 327 14.09 -5.13 6.68
CA ASP A 327 12.96 -6.04 6.87
C ASP A 327 13.40 -7.52 6.86
N MET A 328 14.53 -7.82 6.21
CA MET A 328 15.04 -9.19 6.07
C MET A 328 15.77 -9.75 7.30
N CYS A 329 16.34 -8.88 8.14
CA CYS A 329 17.03 -9.33 9.34
C CYS A 329 16.65 -8.58 10.62
N GLU A 330 15.64 -7.71 10.52
CA GLU A 330 14.99 -6.99 11.61
C GLU A 330 15.94 -6.12 12.45
N VAL A 331 17.07 -5.68 11.88
CA VAL A 331 18.02 -4.77 12.53
C VAL A 331 17.80 -3.33 12.09
N PHE A 332 17.94 -2.41 13.04
CA PHE A 332 17.86 -0.97 12.78
C PHE A 332 19.25 -0.36 12.60
N ASP A 333 19.32 0.66 11.76
CA ASP A 333 20.41 1.61 11.56
C ASP A 333 21.75 1.02 11.06
N GLN A 334 21.79 -0.26 10.67
CA GLN A 334 23.01 -0.90 10.13
C GLN A 334 23.06 -0.91 8.60
N HIS A 335 22.00 -1.37 7.95
CA HIS A 335 21.85 -1.43 6.49
C HIS A 335 20.36 -1.35 6.16
N ASP A 336 20.04 -0.94 4.93
CA ASP A 336 18.68 -1.05 4.40
C ASP A 336 18.48 -2.45 3.80
N THR A 337 17.23 -2.80 3.48
CA THR A 337 16.86 -4.11 2.93
C THR A 337 17.72 -4.50 1.72
N ASP A 338 18.02 -3.55 0.82
CA ASP A 338 18.82 -3.78 -0.39
C ASP A 338 20.29 -4.20 -0.14
N ASP A 339 20.86 -3.82 1.01
CA ASP A 339 22.26 -4.11 1.39
C ASP A 339 22.35 -5.22 2.45
N CYS A 340 21.29 -6.01 2.63
CA CYS A 340 21.29 -7.07 3.62
C CYS A 340 22.29 -8.18 3.25
N PRO A 341 23.27 -8.52 4.11
CA PRO A 341 24.20 -9.61 3.83
C PRO A 341 23.50 -10.97 3.67
N LYS A 342 22.29 -11.14 4.25
CA LYS A 342 21.45 -12.33 4.02
C LYS A 342 20.88 -12.38 2.60
N GLN A 343 20.72 -11.25 1.92
CA GLN A 343 20.26 -11.18 0.54
C GLN A 343 21.33 -11.72 -0.43
N SER A 344 22.61 -11.48 -0.14
CA SER A 344 23.72 -12.09 -0.88
C SER A 344 23.87 -13.60 -0.64
N SER A 345 23.56 -14.09 0.56
CA SER A 345 23.60 -15.54 0.85
C SER A 345 22.46 -16.32 0.18
N LEU A 346 21.32 -15.68 -0.10
CA LEU A 346 20.21 -16.28 -0.85
C LEU A 346 20.50 -16.41 -2.36
N LEU A 347 21.39 -15.56 -2.90
CA LEU A 347 21.86 -15.66 -4.29
C LEU A 347 22.90 -16.77 -4.47
N ASP A 348 23.71 -17.08 -3.44
CA ASP A 348 24.72 -18.14 -3.47
C ASP A 348 24.18 -19.54 -3.10
N GLU A 349 22.94 -19.66 -2.61
CA GLU A 349 22.25 -20.94 -2.39
C GLU A 349 21.28 -21.33 -3.52
N GLN A 350 21.45 -20.77 -4.72
CA GLN A 350 20.95 -21.42 -5.93
C GLN A 350 21.91 -22.56 -6.31
N PRO A 351 21.47 -23.83 -6.39
CA PRO A 351 22.29 -24.85 -7.02
C PRO A 351 22.60 -24.36 -8.45
N GLN A 352 23.88 -24.28 -8.79
CA GLN A 352 24.36 -23.98 -10.14
C GLN A 352 23.79 -25.03 -11.10
N ILE A 353 22.62 -24.77 -11.69
CA ILE A 353 22.07 -25.59 -12.76
C ILE A 353 22.70 -25.09 -14.05
N ASP A 354 23.67 -25.85 -14.54
CA ASP A 354 24.30 -25.73 -15.84
C ASP A 354 23.25 -25.56 -16.95
N HIS A 355 23.22 -24.39 -17.57
CA HIS A 355 22.39 -24.07 -18.72
C HIS A 355 23.01 -24.64 -20.00
N GLN A 356 22.94 -25.96 -20.19
CA GLN A 356 23.08 -26.55 -21.52
C GLN A 356 21.97 -27.57 -21.81
N THR A 357 21.14 -27.20 -22.80
CA THR A 357 20.25 -28.07 -23.59
C THR A 357 19.19 -28.86 -22.82
N ARG A 358 18.09 -28.21 -22.42
CA ARG A 358 16.77 -28.89 -22.33
C ARG A 358 15.67 -28.00 -22.89
N GLU A 359 15.11 -28.43 -24.00
CA GLU A 359 13.89 -27.92 -24.60
C GLU A 359 12.78 -27.93 -23.53
N ARG A 360 12.14 -26.78 -23.25
CA ARG A 360 11.03 -26.71 -22.28
C ARG A 360 9.83 -27.44 -22.88
N VAL A 361 9.65 -28.70 -22.50
CA VAL A 361 8.40 -29.42 -22.75
C VAL A 361 7.34 -28.83 -21.82
N LEU A 362 6.33 -28.17 -22.40
CA LEU A 362 5.13 -27.78 -21.66
C LEU A 362 4.46 -29.06 -21.11
N PRO A 363 4.05 -29.09 -19.84
CA PRO A 363 3.28 -30.21 -19.32
C PRO A 363 1.98 -30.36 -20.14
N PRO A 364 1.56 -31.60 -20.46
CA PRO A 364 0.34 -31.83 -21.22
C PRO A 364 -0.88 -31.22 -20.50
N PRO A 365 -1.87 -30.70 -21.25
CA PRO A 365 -3.06 -30.09 -20.66
C PRO A 365 -3.79 -31.11 -19.77
N ARG A 366 -4.22 -30.70 -18.57
CA ARG A 366 -5.02 -31.55 -17.67
C ARG A 366 -6.32 -31.94 -18.36
N LEU A 367 -6.58 -33.25 -18.42
CA LEU A 367 -7.82 -33.78 -18.96
C LEU A 367 -8.96 -33.50 -17.96
N TYR A 368 -10.06 -32.95 -18.47
CA TYR A 368 -11.29 -32.67 -17.73
C TYR A 368 -12.34 -33.71 -18.08
N CYS A 369 -12.95 -34.34 -17.08
CA CYS A 369 -14.00 -35.32 -17.28
C CYS A 369 -15.38 -34.66 -17.24
N GLU A 370 -16.05 -34.53 -18.39
CA GLU A 370 -17.41 -33.95 -18.47
C GLU A 370 -18.49 -34.79 -17.77
N LYS A 371 -18.22 -36.06 -17.42
CA LYS A 371 -19.15 -36.92 -16.67
C LYS A 371 -19.10 -36.71 -15.16
N CYS A 372 -17.92 -36.35 -14.63
CA CYS A 372 -17.68 -36.24 -13.18
C CYS A 372 -17.41 -34.80 -12.74
N GLU A 373 -17.30 -33.86 -13.69
CA GLU A 373 -16.96 -32.44 -13.49
C GLU A 373 -15.64 -32.20 -12.71
N GLU A 374 -14.76 -33.19 -12.67
CA GLU A 374 -13.46 -33.13 -11.98
C GLU A 374 -12.29 -33.27 -12.97
N PHE A 375 -11.15 -32.67 -12.63
CA PHE A 375 -9.91 -32.76 -13.39
C PHE A 375 -9.08 -33.98 -12.95
N ASP A 376 -8.17 -34.44 -13.82
CA ASP A 376 -7.17 -35.50 -13.57
C ASP A 376 -7.62 -36.97 -13.64
N HIS A 377 -8.69 -37.28 -14.39
CA HIS A 377 -9.00 -38.66 -14.79
C HIS A 377 -9.72 -38.73 -16.15
N ASP A 378 -9.54 -39.83 -16.89
CA ASP A 378 -10.31 -40.16 -18.09
C ASP A 378 -11.27 -41.32 -17.77
N CYS A 379 -12.57 -41.06 -17.79
CA CYS A 379 -13.60 -42.06 -17.49
C CYS A 379 -13.75 -43.15 -18.58
N ASN A 380 -12.95 -43.12 -19.66
CA ASN A 380 -13.05 -44.11 -20.73
C ASN A 380 -12.10 -45.31 -20.57
N GLU A 381 -11.28 -45.40 -19.51
CA GLU A 381 -10.39 -46.55 -19.27
C GLU A 381 -10.89 -47.54 -18.21
N ALA A 382 -12.08 -47.34 -17.66
CA ALA A 382 -12.70 -48.28 -16.72
C ALA A 382 -13.69 -49.20 -17.45
N ASP A 383 -13.21 -50.01 -18.37
CA ASP A 383 -13.93 -51.21 -18.83
C ASP A 383 -12.97 -52.15 -19.57
N GLU A 384 -12.12 -52.87 -18.82
CA GLU A 384 -11.61 -54.18 -19.23
C GLU A 384 -10.97 -54.88 -18.01
N THR A 385 -11.80 -55.56 -17.23
CA THR A 385 -11.39 -56.76 -16.48
C THR A 385 -12.64 -57.58 -16.14
N TYR A 386 -12.97 -58.48 -17.06
CA TYR A 386 -13.76 -59.69 -16.81
C TYR A 386 -12.99 -60.89 -17.35
#